data_AF-X1B1T9-F1
#
_entry.id   AF-X1B1T9-F1
#
_cell.length_a   1.000
_cell.length_b   1.000
_cell.length_c   1.000
_cell.angle_alpha   90.00
_cell.angle_beta   90.00
_cell.angle_gamma   90.00
#
_symmetry.space_group_name_H-M   'P 1'
#
loop_
_entity.id
_entity.type
_entity.pdbx_description
1 polymer ?
#
loop_
_entity_poly.entity_id
_entity_poly.type
_entity_poly.pdbx_seq_one_letter_code
_entity_poly.pdbx_strand_id
1 'polypeptide(L)'
;PDWSAPFHIPKFTTEEFKEMREKYSAKHGYTVTIPRLSDIIIVDTFERMTEQEKKWWKARDYKRFRTYRYWEIKEYKDKKKQRFLNMLSSPTPDLLMNFGSIMCSIDDCQDAISTLAFLGKVVMKVAPKVMSRAFLGPLSWLATAGELLNFCTSMQKVVRPGMTGKRARELVSSKNPLSKTAQVRLRKNLLNAMPRSSDIIQGLQVTGDIFGFGICLGPIIGLAQDLLSGIVRLALGQEVHFKAPTIPMPEFMEQICAGARSAGYVMAMAWETDEPALTDVMISA
;
A
#
# COMPACT_ATOMS: atom_id res chain seq x y z
N PRO A 1 -16.55 -12.33 -14.01
CA PRO A 1 -16.68 -11.49 -12.80
C PRO A 1 -17.26 -10.10 -13.13
N ASP A 2 -18.35 -9.72 -12.44
CA ASP A 2 -18.99 -8.40 -12.58
C ASP A 2 -18.20 -7.35 -11.78
N TRP A 3 -17.36 -6.57 -12.43
CA TRP A 3 -16.51 -5.54 -11.79
C TRP A 3 -17.25 -4.21 -11.59
N SER A 4 -18.57 -4.21 -11.46
CA SER A 4 -19.44 -3.03 -11.64
C SER A 4 -19.47 -2.03 -10.48
N ALA A 5 -19.09 -2.40 -9.26
CA ALA A 5 -19.14 -1.50 -8.09
C ALA A 5 -17.74 -1.23 -7.51
N PRO A 6 -17.51 -0.06 -6.86
CA PRO A 6 -16.22 0.29 -6.26
C PRO A 6 -15.72 -0.74 -5.23
N PHE A 7 -16.63 -1.51 -4.60
CA PHE A 7 -16.34 -2.46 -3.52
C PHE A 7 -16.73 -3.91 -3.81
N HIS A 8 -17.14 -4.28 -5.03
CA HIS A 8 -17.43 -5.67 -5.33
C HIS A 8 -16.21 -6.34 -5.96
N ILE A 9 -15.25 -6.67 -5.09
CA ILE A 9 -14.58 -7.96 -5.24
C ILE A 9 -15.73 -8.98 -5.31
N PRO A 10 -15.77 -9.89 -6.30
CA PRO A 10 -16.87 -10.83 -6.35
C PRO A 10 -16.93 -11.54 -4.99
N LYS A 11 -18.14 -11.64 -4.43
CA LYS A 11 -18.32 -12.27 -3.13
C LYS A 11 -18.09 -13.75 -3.30
N PHE A 12 -16.84 -14.16 -3.16
CA PHE A 12 -16.45 -15.56 -3.15
C PHE A 12 -16.46 -16.04 -1.71
N THR A 13 -16.79 -17.30 -1.50
CA THR A 13 -16.43 -17.96 -0.25
C THR A 13 -14.90 -18.09 -0.19
N THR A 14 -14.36 -18.24 1.02
CA THR A 14 -12.92 -18.50 1.21
C THR A 14 -12.47 -19.74 0.42
N GLU A 15 -13.34 -20.74 0.28
CA GLU A 15 -13.08 -21.98 -0.45
C GLU A 15 -13.04 -21.77 -1.97
N GLU A 16 -14.03 -21.07 -2.53
CA GLU A 16 -14.04 -20.71 -3.96
C GLU A 16 -12.81 -19.92 -4.36
N PHE A 17 -12.37 -18.99 -3.50
CA PHE A 17 -11.15 -18.23 -3.75
C PHE A 17 -9.91 -19.11 -3.79
N LYS A 18 -9.78 -20.06 -2.85
CA LYS A 18 -8.68 -21.03 -2.83
C LYS A 18 -8.68 -21.90 -4.08
N GLU A 19 -9.84 -22.43 -4.48
CA GLU A 19 -9.93 -23.23 -5.70
C GLU A 19 -9.52 -22.46 -6.95
N MET A 20 -9.98 -21.21 -7.10
CA MET A 20 -9.60 -20.37 -8.23
C MET A 20 -8.10 -20.09 -8.23
N ARG A 21 -7.52 -19.86 -7.04
CA ARG A 21 -6.10 -19.63 -6.86
C ARG A 21 -5.29 -20.86 -7.27
N GLU A 22 -5.65 -22.03 -6.76
CA GLU A 22 -4.99 -23.30 -7.10
C GLU A 22 -5.07 -23.59 -8.60
N LYS A 23 -6.27 -23.46 -9.20
CA LYS A 23 -6.47 -23.62 -10.65
C LYS A 23 -5.63 -22.63 -11.46
N TYR A 24 -5.53 -21.38 -11.01
CA TYR A 24 -4.73 -20.35 -11.68
C TYR A 24 -3.23 -20.60 -11.53
N SER A 25 -2.75 -20.89 -10.32
CA SER A 25 -1.34 -21.18 -10.05
C SER A 25 -0.87 -22.47 -10.73
N ALA A 26 -1.74 -23.49 -10.84
CA ALA A 26 -1.42 -24.71 -11.57
C ALA A 26 -1.22 -24.46 -13.07
N LYS A 27 -1.95 -23.48 -13.64
CA LYS A 27 -1.86 -23.14 -15.06
C LYS A 27 -0.72 -22.18 -15.39
N HIS A 28 -0.41 -21.24 -14.50
CA HIS A 28 0.46 -20.10 -14.78
C HIS A 28 1.70 -20.01 -13.88
N GLY A 29 1.86 -20.94 -12.93
CA GLY A 29 2.89 -20.86 -11.90
C GLY A 29 2.61 -19.77 -10.86
N TYR A 30 3.53 -19.61 -9.91
CA TYR A 30 3.50 -18.49 -8.97
C TYR A 30 4.19 -17.27 -9.59
N THR A 31 3.67 -16.08 -9.33
CA THR A 31 4.29 -14.83 -9.79
C THR A 31 4.44 -13.85 -8.64
N VAL A 32 5.68 -13.43 -8.40
CA VAL A 32 6.00 -12.30 -7.53
C VAL A 32 5.97 -11.03 -8.38
N THR A 33 4.98 -10.17 -8.12
CA THR A 33 4.84 -8.91 -8.87
C THR A 33 5.45 -7.76 -8.06
N ILE A 34 6.42 -7.06 -8.65
CA ILE A 34 6.99 -5.86 -8.02
C ILE A 34 5.97 -4.72 -8.19
N PRO A 35 5.54 -4.05 -7.12
CA PRO A 35 4.57 -2.95 -7.21
C PRO A 35 5.20 -1.74 -7.92
N ARG A 36 4.38 -1.00 -8.66
CA ARG A 36 4.82 0.27 -9.25
C ARG A 36 4.85 1.35 -8.20
N LEU A 37 5.62 2.42 -8.45
CA LEU A 37 5.56 3.62 -7.62
C LEU A 37 4.13 4.19 -7.58
N SER A 38 3.37 4.10 -8.68
CA SER A 38 1.95 4.48 -8.73
C SER A 38 1.01 3.59 -7.92
N ASP A 39 1.45 2.38 -7.53
CA ASP A 39 0.70 1.54 -6.61
C ASP A 39 0.99 1.93 -5.15
N ILE A 40 2.18 2.47 -4.88
CA ILE A 40 2.60 2.96 -3.55
C ILE A 40 2.09 4.37 -3.31
N ILE A 41 2.23 5.27 -4.27
CA ILE A 41 1.74 6.64 -4.20
C ILE A 41 0.42 6.67 -4.97
N ILE A 42 -0.67 6.61 -4.22
CA ILE A 42 -2.02 6.71 -4.77
C ILE A 42 -2.29 8.19 -5.03
N VAL A 43 -2.31 8.53 -6.31
CA VAL A 43 -2.89 9.76 -6.82
C VAL A 43 -4.16 9.33 -7.54
N ASP A 44 -5.22 9.10 -6.78
CA ASP A 44 -6.51 8.66 -7.30
C ASP A 44 -7.21 9.86 -7.94
N THR A 45 -6.83 10.15 -9.18
CA THR A 45 -7.52 11.15 -10.02
C THR A 45 -8.83 10.62 -10.58
N PHE A 46 -9.16 9.34 -10.31
CA PHE A 46 -10.31 8.68 -10.90
C PHE A 46 -11.60 9.09 -10.20
N GLU A 47 -12.52 9.73 -10.92
CA GLU A 47 -13.85 10.00 -10.38
C GLU A 47 -14.60 8.68 -10.16
N ARG A 48 -15.25 8.51 -9.01
CA ARG A 48 -16.05 7.31 -8.72
C ARG A 48 -17.21 7.19 -9.71
N MET A 49 -17.48 5.98 -10.19
CA MET A 49 -18.62 5.73 -11.09
C MET A 49 -19.94 6.11 -10.42
N THR A 50 -20.75 6.92 -11.09
CA THR A 50 -22.12 7.25 -10.66
C THR A 50 -23.02 6.01 -10.77
N GLU A 51 -24.16 6.01 -10.06
CA GLU A 51 -25.11 4.89 -10.12
C GLU A 51 -25.65 4.64 -11.55
N GLN A 52 -25.77 5.67 -12.37
CA GLN A 52 -26.19 5.54 -13.77
C GLN A 52 -25.09 4.90 -14.62
N GLU A 53 -23.84 5.35 -14.47
CA GLU A 53 -22.68 4.75 -15.14
C GLU A 53 -22.54 3.26 -14.80
N LYS A 54 -22.78 2.88 -13.53
CA LYS A 54 -22.80 1.46 -13.14
C LYS A 54 -23.86 0.66 -13.91
N LYS A 55 -25.06 1.21 -14.10
CA LYS A 55 -26.13 0.56 -14.87
C LYS A 55 -25.74 0.40 -16.34
N TRP A 56 -25.18 1.44 -16.97
CA TRP A 56 -24.73 1.38 -18.36
C TRP A 56 -23.58 0.39 -18.56
N TRP A 57 -22.62 0.37 -17.63
CA TRP A 57 -21.52 -0.59 -17.66
C TRP A 57 -22.02 -2.03 -17.56
N LYS A 58 -22.96 -2.31 -16.64
CA LYS A 58 -23.59 -3.63 -16.48
C LYS A 58 -24.36 -4.05 -17.74
N ALA A 59 -25.10 -3.13 -18.33
CA ALA A 59 -25.83 -3.36 -19.59
C ALA A 59 -24.91 -3.44 -20.82
N ARG A 60 -23.60 -3.20 -20.67
CA ARG A 60 -22.62 -3.06 -21.76
C ARG A 60 -23.00 -1.97 -22.77
N ASP A 61 -23.74 -0.96 -22.34
CA ASP A 61 -24.17 0.18 -23.17
C ASP A 61 -23.09 1.28 -23.15
N TYR A 62 -21.95 0.98 -23.79
CA TYR A 62 -20.78 1.87 -23.78
C TYR A 62 -21.00 3.18 -24.55
N LYS A 63 -22.02 3.24 -25.41
CA LYS A 63 -22.33 4.44 -26.22
C LYS A 63 -22.81 5.62 -25.38
N ARG A 64 -23.31 5.35 -24.17
CA ARG A 64 -23.80 6.39 -23.25
C ARG A 64 -22.68 7.09 -22.46
N PHE A 65 -21.49 6.52 -22.44
CA PHE A 65 -20.34 7.15 -21.79
C PHE A 65 -19.74 8.22 -22.70
N ARG A 66 -19.27 9.31 -22.10
CA ARG A 66 -18.35 10.20 -22.79
C ARG A 66 -17.07 9.43 -23.12
N THR A 67 -16.46 9.70 -24.28
CA THR A 67 -15.29 8.94 -24.76
C THR A 67 -14.17 8.89 -23.73
N TYR A 68 -13.79 10.01 -23.11
CA TYR A 68 -12.75 10.04 -22.08
C TYR A 68 -13.12 9.19 -20.86
N ARG A 69 -14.37 9.30 -20.40
CA ARG A 69 -14.87 8.63 -19.20
C ARG A 69 -14.92 7.11 -19.37
N TYR A 70 -15.25 6.65 -20.56
CA TYR A 70 -15.18 5.23 -20.90
C TYR A 70 -13.76 4.67 -20.74
N TRP A 71 -12.77 5.36 -21.31
CA TRP A 71 -11.37 4.92 -21.23
C TRP A 71 -10.83 4.95 -19.81
N GLU A 72 -11.15 5.99 -19.06
CA GLU A 72 -10.80 6.13 -17.64
C GLU A 72 -11.37 4.96 -16.81
N ILE A 73 -12.66 4.68 -16.93
CA ILE A 73 -13.31 3.56 -16.22
C ILE A 73 -12.70 2.23 -16.66
N LYS A 74 -12.43 2.05 -17.95
CA LYS A 74 -11.83 0.83 -18.50
C LYS A 74 -10.44 0.59 -17.91
N GLU A 75 -9.58 1.60 -17.93
CA GLU A 75 -8.23 1.52 -17.35
C GLU A 75 -8.30 1.19 -15.85
N TYR A 76 -9.21 1.85 -15.12
CA TYR A 76 -9.43 1.57 -13.71
C TYR A 76 -9.86 0.11 -13.44
N LYS A 77 -10.77 -0.43 -14.26
CA LYS A 77 -11.22 -1.84 -14.16
C LYS A 77 -10.11 -2.82 -14.53
N ASP A 78 -9.31 -2.49 -15.54
CA ASP A 78 -8.18 -3.31 -15.96
C ASP A 78 -7.11 -3.35 -14.87
N LYS A 79 -6.82 -2.22 -14.19
CA LYS A 79 -5.95 -2.19 -12.99
C LYS A 79 -6.48 -3.08 -11.87
N LYS A 80 -7.79 -3.02 -11.57
CA LYS A 80 -8.42 -3.91 -10.56
C LYS A 80 -8.32 -5.38 -10.94
N LYS A 81 -8.61 -5.70 -12.20
CA LYS A 81 -8.48 -7.06 -12.73
C LYS A 81 -7.04 -7.57 -12.60
N GLN A 82 -6.05 -6.75 -12.94
CA GLN A 82 -4.64 -7.09 -12.80
C GLN A 82 -4.27 -7.34 -11.33
N ARG A 83 -4.69 -6.47 -10.40
CA ARG A 83 -4.46 -6.67 -8.95
C ARG A 83 -5.04 -7.99 -8.46
N PHE A 84 -6.25 -8.33 -8.90
CA PHE A 84 -6.88 -9.60 -8.56
C PHE A 84 -6.11 -10.80 -9.13
N LEU A 85 -5.68 -10.74 -10.40
CA LEU A 85 -4.87 -11.79 -11.00
C LEU A 85 -3.51 -11.95 -10.29
N ASN A 86 -2.89 -10.85 -9.88
CA ASN A 86 -1.65 -10.87 -9.10
C ASN A 86 -1.87 -11.53 -7.73
N MET A 87 -3.02 -11.28 -7.11
CA MET A 87 -3.40 -11.93 -5.85
C MET A 87 -3.62 -13.43 -6.01
N LEU A 88 -4.18 -13.88 -7.15
CA LEU A 88 -4.29 -15.30 -7.48
C LEU A 88 -2.93 -15.96 -7.76
N SER A 89 -1.99 -15.23 -8.36
CA SER A 89 -0.64 -15.74 -8.64
C SER A 89 0.33 -15.65 -7.46
N SER A 90 -0.02 -14.91 -6.40
CA SER A 90 0.88 -14.72 -5.26
C SER A 90 1.30 -16.07 -4.67
N PRO A 91 2.56 -16.22 -4.23
CA PRO A 91 3.02 -17.43 -3.53
C PRO A 91 2.60 -17.49 -2.04
N THR A 92 2.06 -16.41 -1.47
CA THR A 92 1.86 -16.26 -0.02
C THR A 92 0.77 -17.20 0.54
N PRO A 93 1.05 -18.06 1.53
CA PRO A 93 0.05 -19.00 2.05
C PRO A 93 -1.17 -18.30 2.66
N ASP A 94 -2.34 -18.93 2.57
CA ASP A 94 -3.63 -18.32 3.00
C ASP A 94 -3.62 -17.85 4.45
N LEU A 95 -2.92 -18.55 5.34
CA LEU A 95 -2.81 -18.17 6.74
C LEU A 95 -2.09 -16.83 6.90
N LEU A 96 -1.04 -16.59 6.11
CA LEU A 96 -0.32 -15.31 6.11
C LEU A 96 -1.11 -14.22 5.40
N MET A 97 -1.89 -14.54 4.36
CA MET A 97 -2.78 -13.57 3.72
C MET A 97 -3.89 -13.11 4.65
N ASN A 98 -4.55 -14.05 5.35
CA ASN A 98 -5.60 -13.74 6.31
C ASN A 98 -5.03 -12.99 7.51
N PHE A 99 -3.88 -13.42 8.04
CA PHE A 99 -3.20 -12.70 9.12
C PHE A 99 -2.75 -11.31 8.68
N GLY A 100 -2.21 -11.18 7.48
CA GLY A 100 -1.83 -9.92 6.87
C GLY A 100 -3.03 -8.99 6.70
N SER A 101 -4.16 -9.49 6.20
CA SER A 101 -5.40 -8.72 6.08
C SER A 101 -5.93 -8.26 7.43
N ILE A 102 -5.87 -9.11 8.47
CA ILE A 102 -6.29 -8.74 9.82
C ILE A 102 -5.34 -7.68 10.39
N MET A 103 -4.03 -7.87 10.26
CA MET A 103 -3.03 -6.91 10.74
C MET A 103 -3.15 -5.57 10.00
N CYS A 104 -3.34 -5.58 8.68
CA CYS A 104 -3.59 -4.37 7.90
C CYS A 104 -4.90 -3.70 8.33
N SER A 105 -5.99 -4.45 8.57
CA SER A 105 -7.23 -3.82 9.05
C SER A 105 -7.09 -3.21 10.45
N ILE A 106 -6.28 -3.82 11.32
CA ILE A 106 -5.94 -3.27 12.63
C ILE A 106 -5.07 -2.02 12.47
N ASP A 107 -4.11 -2.04 11.54
CA ASP A 107 -3.22 -0.92 11.21
C ASP A 107 -4.01 0.25 10.59
N ASP A 108 -4.89 -0.01 9.62
CA ASP A 108 -5.79 0.98 9.01
C ASP A 108 -6.70 1.62 10.07
N CYS A 109 -7.20 0.83 11.05
CA CYS A 109 -7.92 1.37 12.19
C CYS A 109 -7.02 2.23 13.10
N GLN A 110 -5.77 1.81 13.35
CA GLN A 110 -4.80 2.60 14.11
C GLN A 110 -4.45 3.91 13.39
N ASP A 111 -4.25 3.87 12.08
CA ASP A 111 -3.91 5.01 11.22
C ASP A 111 -5.09 5.97 11.08
N ALA A 112 -6.32 5.46 10.98
CA ALA A 112 -7.53 6.29 11.01
C ALA A 112 -7.69 7.00 12.36
N ILE A 113 -7.49 6.28 13.48
CA ILE A 113 -7.56 6.86 14.82
C ILE A 113 -6.43 7.86 15.06
N SER A 114 -5.20 7.55 14.63
CA SER A 114 -4.05 8.43 14.80
C SER A 114 -4.15 9.66 13.92
N THR A 115 -4.68 9.54 12.69
CA THR A 115 -4.92 10.69 11.82
C THR A 115 -6.03 11.57 12.35
N LEU A 116 -7.14 10.99 12.84
CA LEU A 116 -8.18 11.77 13.51
C LEU A 116 -7.64 12.48 14.75
N ALA A 117 -6.76 11.82 15.52
CA ALA A 117 -6.10 12.45 16.65
C ALA A 117 -5.13 13.57 16.22
N PHE A 118 -4.40 13.40 15.11
CA PHE A 118 -3.54 14.43 14.53
C PHE A 118 -4.34 15.64 14.05
N LEU A 119 -5.39 15.40 13.25
CA LEU A 119 -6.29 16.43 12.76
C LEU A 119 -6.94 17.17 13.92
N GLY A 120 -7.36 16.43 14.94
CA GLY A 120 -7.82 16.97 16.21
C GLY A 120 -6.82 17.87 16.92
N LYS A 121 -5.54 17.49 16.98
CA LYS A 121 -4.46 18.32 17.54
C LYS A 121 -4.26 19.60 16.74
N VAL A 122 -4.29 19.52 15.40
CA VAL A 122 -4.20 20.70 14.52
C VAL A 122 -5.38 21.63 14.78
N VAL A 123 -6.61 21.10 14.81
CA VAL A 123 -7.81 21.88 15.14
C VAL A 123 -7.70 22.51 16.53
N MET A 124 -7.24 21.79 17.55
CA MET A 124 -7.06 22.35 18.90
C MET A 124 -6.03 23.48 18.97
N LYS A 125 -5.02 23.47 18.08
CA LYS A 125 -3.99 24.51 18.01
C LYS A 125 -4.47 25.76 17.26
N VAL A 126 -5.34 25.58 16.28
CA VAL A 126 -5.91 26.68 15.47
C VAL A 126 -7.18 27.26 16.10
N ALA A 127 -7.96 26.44 16.82
CA ALA A 127 -9.24 26.85 17.40
C ALA A 127 -9.07 27.71 18.69
N PRO A 128 -10.02 28.63 18.97
CA PRO A 128 -10.04 29.42 20.20
C PRO A 128 -10.05 28.54 21.46
N LYS A 129 -9.41 29.03 22.55
CA LYS A 129 -9.23 28.30 23.83
C LYS A 129 -10.52 27.72 24.45
N VAL A 130 -11.68 28.26 24.08
CA VAL A 130 -13.00 27.78 24.54
C VAL A 130 -13.43 26.54 23.76
N MET A 131 -13.21 26.49 22.44
CA MET A 131 -13.53 25.33 21.60
C MET A 131 -12.57 24.17 21.85
N SER A 132 -11.29 24.42 22.09
CA SER A 132 -10.31 23.35 22.35
C SER A 132 -10.64 22.53 23.61
N ARG A 133 -11.32 23.13 24.61
CA ARG A 133 -11.83 22.43 25.80
C ARG A 133 -12.99 21.49 25.51
N ALA A 134 -13.86 21.83 24.54
CA ALA A 134 -14.95 20.96 24.13
C ALA A 134 -14.44 19.74 23.32
N PHE A 135 -13.42 19.94 22.47
CA PHE A 135 -12.82 18.87 21.67
C PHE A 135 -11.95 17.90 22.47
N LEU A 136 -11.44 18.29 23.64
CA LEU A 136 -10.67 17.42 24.53
C LEU A 136 -11.40 16.13 24.93
N GLY A 137 -12.74 16.15 25.02
CA GLY A 137 -13.55 14.97 25.33
C GLY A 137 -13.46 13.90 24.22
N PRO A 138 -13.99 14.16 23.01
CA PRO A 138 -13.93 13.21 21.90
C PRO A 138 -12.49 12.82 21.49
N LEU A 139 -11.54 13.76 21.54
CA LEU A 139 -10.14 13.44 21.25
C LEU A 139 -9.53 12.49 22.29
N SER A 140 -9.91 12.63 23.56
CA SER A 140 -9.42 11.75 24.61
C SER A 140 -9.87 10.31 24.40
N TRP A 141 -11.08 10.09 23.88
CA TRP A 141 -11.59 8.76 23.52
C TRP A 141 -10.82 8.16 22.34
N LEU A 142 -10.56 8.94 21.28
CA LEU A 142 -9.76 8.49 20.14
C LEU A 142 -8.31 8.15 20.54
N ALA A 143 -7.67 9.02 21.32
CA ALA A 143 -6.33 8.77 21.82
C ALA A 143 -6.28 7.53 22.74
N THR A 144 -7.34 7.29 23.52
CA THR A 144 -7.47 6.08 24.34
C THR A 144 -7.67 4.83 23.49
N ALA A 145 -8.45 4.89 22.41
CA ALA A 145 -8.61 3.80 21.45
C ALA A 145 -7.28 3.45 20.76
N GLY A 146 -6.48 4.45 20.38
CA GLY A 146 -5.15 4.26 19.82
C GLY A 146 -4.16 3.59 20.78
N GLU A 147 -4.16 3.99 22.06
CA GLU A 147 -3.37 3.32 23.12
C GLU A 147 -3.85 1.88 23.37
N LEU A 148 -5.16 1.62 23.30
CA LEU A 148 -5.72 0.27 23.44
C LEU A 148 -5.25 -0.66 22.29
N LEU A 149 -5.19 -0.15 21.07
CA LEU A 149 -4.67 -0.91 19.92
C LEU A 149 -3.15 -1.13 20.03
N ASN A 150 -2.39 -0.12 20.44
CA ASN A 150 -0.96 -0.26 20.74
C ASN A 150 -0.71 -1.24 21.90
N PHE A 151 -1.63 -1.30 22.86
CA PHE A 151 -1.62 -2.28 23.93
C PHE A 151 -1.85 -3.70 23.37
N CYS A 152 -2.86 -3.91 22.52
CA CYS A 152 -3.13 -5.19 21.86
C CYS A 152 -1.93 -5.68 21.03
N THR A 153 -1.30 -4.82 20.23
CA THR A 153 -0.11 -5.17 19.42
C THR A 153 1.12 -5.42 20.32
N SER A 154 1.22 -4.73 21.45
CA SER A 154 2.27 -5.01 22.45
C SER A 154 2.06 -6.34 23.16
N MET A 155 0.81 -6.76 23.41
CA MET A 155 0.48 -8.08 23.95
C MET A 155 0.86 -9.21 22.99
N GLN A 156 0.72 -9.02 21.67
CA GLN A 156 1.18 -10.00 20.69
C GLN A 156 2.70 -10.25 20.78
N LYS A 157 3.48 -9.22 21.13
CA LYS A 157 4.94 -9.35 21.34
C LYS A 157 5.30 -10.13 22.62
N VAL A 158 4.35 -10.31 23.55
CA VAL A 158 4.54 -11.05 24.82
C VAL A 158 4.58 -12.57 24.62
N VAL A 159 4.11 -13.07 23.48
CA VAL A 159 4.05 -14.52 23.18
C VAL A 159 5.44 -15.14 22.87
N ARG A 160 6.54 -14.38 22.91
CA ARG A 160 7.90 -14.93 22.72
C ARG A 160 8.46 -15.54 24.03
N PRO A 161 8.85 -16.83 24.05
CA PRO A 161 9.36 -17.49 25.27
C PRO A 161 10.83 -17.14 25.55
N GLY A 162 11.21 -17.14 26.84
CA GLY A 162 12.61 -17.14 27.29
C GLY A 162 12.89 -16.27 28.50
N MET A 163 12.84 -14.93 28.36
CA MET A 163 13.17 -13.98 29.44
C MET A 163 12.36 -12.68 29.40
N THR A 164 11.52 -12.53 28.38
CA THR A 164 10.68 -11.34 28.15
C THR A 164 9.49 -11.26 29.08
N GLY A 165 9.07 -12.33 29.78
CA GLY A 165 7.86 -12.34 30.60
C GLY A 165 7.82 -11.27 31.70
N LYS A 166 8.94 -11.02 32.40
CA LYS A 166 9.02 -9.97 33.44
C LYS A 166 8.98 -8.57 32.83
N ARG A 167 9.77 -8.32 31.79
CA ARG A 167 9.76 -7.04 31.04
C ARG A 167 8.43 -6.79 30.35
N ALA A 168 7.77 -7.85 29.87
CA ALA A 168 6.46 -7.81 29.25
C ALA A 168 5.37 -7.48 30.26
N ARG A 169 5.39 -8.09 31.45
CA ARG A 169 4.46 -7.73 32.53
C ARG A 169 4.63 -6.26 32.93
N GLU A 170 5.86 -5.79 33.01
CA GLU A 170 6.16 -4.38 33.28
C GLU A 170 5.74 -3.46 32.12
N LEU A 171 5.92 -3.89 30.86
CA LEU A 171 5.46 -3.15 29.67
C LEU A 171 3.93 -3.08 29.61
N VAL A 172 3.25 -4.19 29.86
CA VAL A 172 1.78 -4.31 29.87
C VAL A 172 1.20 -3.50 31.03
N SER A 173 1.82 -3.55 32.21
CA SER A 173 1.39 -2.77 33.37
C SER A 173 1.63 -1.27 33.18
N SER A 174 2.80 -0.88 32.68
CA SER A 174 3.16 0.54 32.48
C SER A 174 2.48 1.18 31.28
N LYS A 175 2.06 0.40 30.28
CA LYS A 175 1.31 0.86 29.10
C LYS A 175 -0.18 0.54 29.16
N ASN A 176 -0.71 0.18 30.33
CA ASN A 176 -2.14 -0.01 30.48
C ASN A 176 -2.87 1.33 30.26
N PRO A 177 -3.74 1.44 29.24
CA PRO A 177 -4.45 2.69 28.92
C PRO A 177 -5.40 3.15 30.05
N LEU A 178 -5.80 2.24 30.94
CA LEU A 178 -6.65 2.54 32.09
C LEU A 178 -5.86 3.02 33.31
N SER A 179 -4.53 2.96 33.28
CA SER A 179 -3.71 3.49 34.37
C SER A 179 -3.76 5.02 34.41
N LYS A 180 -3.87 5.59 35.62
CA LYS A 180 -3.80 7.04 35.83
C LYS A 180 -2.49 7.64 35.29
N THR A 181 -1.37 6.88 35.37
CA THR A 181 -0.08 7.34 34.83
C THR A 181 -0.08 7.43 33.31
N ALA A 182 -0.73 6.47 32.63
CA ALA A 182 -0.91 6.48 31.19
C ALA A 182 -1.84 7.62 30.75
N GLN A 183 -2.95 7.84 31.45
CA GLN A 183 -3.87 8.95 31.16
C GLN A 183 -3.23 10.34 31.33
N VAL A 184 -2.40 10.52 32.36
CA VAL A 184 -1.65 11.77 32.57
C VAL A 184 -0.59 11.96 31.48
N ARG A 185 0.14 10.91 31.11
CA ARG A 185 1.11 10.95 30.00
C ARG A 185 0.41 11.26 28.67
N LEU A 186 -0.75 10.66 28.42
CA LEU A 186 -1.58 10.90 27.24
C LEU A 186 -2.05 12.35 27.17
N ARG A 187 -2.58 12.90 28.26
CA ARG A 187 -2.94 14.33 28.34
C ARG A 187 -1.73 15.24 28.10
N LYS A 188 -0.58 14.93 28.69
CA LYS A 188 0.66 15.71 28.48
C LYS A 188 1.12 15.65 27.02
N ASN A 189 1.03 14.49 26.38
CA ASN A 189 1.37 14.30 24.96
C ASN A 189 0.36 15.01 24.03
N LEU A 190 -0.93 14.99 24.36
CA LEU A 190 -1.96 15.71 23.61
C LEU A 190 -1.80 17.23 23.69
N LEU A 191 -1.34 17.73 24.84
CA LEU A 191 -1.16 19.17 25.07
C LEU A 191 0.17 19.72 24.52
N ASN A 192 1.24 18.93 24.50
CA ASN A 192 2.60 19.44 24.22
C ASN A 192 3.26 18.91 22.93
N ALA A 193 2.71 17.90 22.24
CA ALA A 193 3.44 17.28 21.14
C ALA A 193 3.22 18.02 19.82
N MET A 194 4.31 18.54 19.24
CA MET A 194 4.42 18.65 17.78
C MET A 194 4.13 17.27 17.16
N PRO A 195 3.48 17.24 15.98
CA PRO A 195 3.27 15.98 15.27
C PRO A 195 4.61 15.29 15.01
N ARG A 196 4.66 13.98 15.27
CA ARG A 196 5.84 13.17 14.98
C ARG A 196 5.87 12.85 13.49
N SER A 197 7.04 12.54 12.96
CA SER A 197 7.19 12.09 11.56
C SER A 197 6.32 10.86 11.25
N SER A 198 6.11 9.97 12.23
CA SER A 198 5.15 8.86 12.13
C SER A 198 3.72 9.34 11.91
N ASP A 199 3.28 10.38 12.61
CA ASP A 199 1.92 10.92 12.52
C ASP A 199 1.68 11.57 11.15
N ILE A 200 2.74 12.08 10.51
CA ILE A 200 2.69 12.66 9.15
C ILE A 200 2.50 11.56 8.11
N ILE A 201 3.22 10.44 8.23
CA ILE A 201 3.08 9.30 7.30
C ILE A 201 1.67 8.70 7.42
N GLN A 202 1.16 8.57 8.64
CA GLN A 202 -0.21 8.08 8.89
C GLN A 202 -1.26 9.05 8.37
N GLY A 203 -1.03 10.36 8.58
CA GLY A 203 -1.84 11.41 7.98
C GLY A 203 -1.89 11.32 6.46
N LEU A 204 -0.76 11.01 5.81
CA LEU A 204 -0.67 10.82 4.37
C LEU A 204 -1.40 9.56 3.87
N GLN A 205 -1.54 8.52 4.68
CA GLN A 205 -2.36 7.34 4.31
C GLN A 205 -3.85 7.69 4.31
N VAL A 206 -4.33 8.35 5.37
CA VAL A 206 -5.76 8.71 5.51
C VAL A 206 -6.17 9.87 4.60
N THR A 207 -5.26 10.77 4.22
CA THR A 207 -5.55 11.74 3.14
C THR A 207 -5.82 11.05 1.81
N GLY A 208 -5.30 9.83 1.61
CA GLY A 208 -5.63 9.00 0.45
C GLY A 208 -7.12 8.67 0.38
N ASP A 209 -7.71 8.29 1.50
CA ASP A 209 -9.14 7.92 1.55
C ASP A 209 -10.08 9.12 1.47
N ILE A 210 -9.67 10.28 2.03
CA ILE A 210 -10.50 11.49 2.09
C ILE A 210 -10.33 12.34 0.82
N PHE A 211 -9.10 12.56 0.38
CA PHE A 211 -8.76 13.50 -0.69
C PHE A 211 -8.32 12.81 -1.98
N GLY A 212 -8.16 11.48 -1.99
CA GLY A 212 -7.67 10.74 -3.16
C GLY A 212 -6.15 10.78 -3.32
N PHE A 213 -5.41 11.45 -2.43
CA PHE A 213 -3.94 11.55 -2.48
C PHE A 213 -3.33 10.94 -1.22
N GLY A 214 -2.63 9.81 -1.36
CA GLY A 214 -2.02 9.16 -0.21
C GLY A 214 -0.99 8.08 -0.54
N ILE A 215 -0.37 7.55 0.51
CA ILE A 215 0.59 6.44 0.40
C ILE A 215 -0.14 5.13 0.75
N CYS A 216 0.07 4.08 -0.04
CA CYS A 216 -0.41 2.75 0.22
C CYS A 216 0.77 1.85 0.57
N LEU A 217 0.84 1.41 1.83
CA LEU A 217 1.87 0.48 2.30
C LEU A 217 1.58 -0.98 1.90
N GLY A 218 0.32 -1.30 1.57
CA GLY A 218 -0.12 -2.65 1.21
C GLY A 218 0.75 -3.32 0.13
N PRO A 219 1.05 -2.66 -1.00
CA PRO A 219 1.92 -3.22 -2.04
C PRO A 219 3.36 -3.51 -1.58
N ILE A 220 3.91 -2.71 -0.66
CA ILE A 220 5.27 -2.92 -0.11
C ILE A 220 5.29 -4.15 0.80
N ILE A 221 4.30 -4.26 1.69
CA ILE A 221 4.17 -5.40 2.59
C ILE A 221 3.88 -6.68 1.78
N GLY A 222 3.00 -6.58 0.79
CA GLY A 222 2.68 -7.68 -0.13
C GLY A 222 3.93 -8.16 -0.88
N LEU A 223 4.76 -7.25 -1.40
CA LEU A 223 6.04 -7.60 -2.02
C LEU A 223 6.96 -8.35 -1.04
N ALA A 224 7.10 -7.87 0.18
CA ALA A 224 7.96 -8.52 1.18
C ALA A 224 7.48 -9.95 1.50
N GLN A 225 6.16 -10.14 1.62
CA GLN A 225 5.56 -11.46 1.85
C GLN A 225 5.72 -12.38 0.63
N ASP A 226 5.47 -11.87 -0.57
CA ASP A 226 5.60 -12.61 -1.82
C ASP A 226 7.06 -13.00 -2.10
N LEU A 227 8.02 -12.14 -1.74
CA LEU A 227 9.45 -12.43 -1.89
C LEU A 227 9.89 -13.54 -0.92
N LEU A 228 9.51 -13.46 0.36
CA LEU A 228 9.82 -14.49 1.35
C LEU A 228 9.17 -15.83 0.98
N SER A 229 7.89 -15.83 0.62
CA SER A 229 7.18 -17.06 0.24
C SER A 229 7.64 -17.59 -1.12
N GLY A 230 8.00 -16.71 -2.05
CA GLY A 230 8.61 -17.06 -3.33
C GLY A 230 9.95 -17.79 -3.15
N ILE A 231 10.81 -17.33 -2.24
CA ILE A 231 12.08 -18.02 -1.90
C ILE A 231 11.81 -19.43 -1.36
N VAL A 232 10.85 -19.57 -0.43
CA VAL A 232 10.48 -20.88 0.13
C VAL A 232 9.98 -21.82 -0.96
N ARG A 233 9.14 -21.34 -1.89
CA ARG A 233 8.61 -22.15 -2.99
C ARG A 233 9.67 -22.53 -4.02
N LEU A 234 10.59 -21.61 -4.33
CA LEU A 234 11.75 -21.89 -5.18
C LEU A 234 12.60 -23.01 -4.57
N ALA A 235 12.82 -22.98 -3.24
CA ALA A 235 13.54 -24.04 -2.52
C ALA A 235 12.81 -25.39 -2.53
N LEU A 236 11.48 -25.39 -2.67
CA LEU A 236 10.64 -26.58 -2.83
C LEU A 236 10.55 -27.07 -4.29
N GLY A 237 11.29 -26.45 -5.22
CA GLY A 237 11.29 -26.82 -6.64
C GLY A 237 10.05 -26.37 -7.41
N GLN A 238 9.26 -25.45 -6.86
CA GLN A 238 8.11 -24.87 -7.56
C GLN A 238 8.57 -23.71 -8.46
N GLU A 239 7.94 -23.59 -9.63
CA GLU A 239 8.23 -22.48 -10.55
C GLU A 239 7.68 -21.16 -10.00
N VAL A 240 8.57 -20.18 -9.87
CA VAL A 240 8.28 -18.82 -9.42
C VAL A 240 8.81 -17.83 -10.44
N HIS A 241 7.90 -17.05 -11.02
CA HIS A 241 8.24 -15.98 -11.96
C HIS A 241 8.30 -14.63 -11.25
N PHE A 242 9.33 -13.84 -11.55
CA PHE A 242 9.41 -12.46 -11.08
C PHE A 242 8.94 -11.54 -12.19
N LYS A 243 7.83 -10.84 -11.97
CA LYS A 243 7.29 -9.88 -12.91
C LYS A 243 7.60 -8.47 -12.40
N ALA A 244 8.65 -7.87 -12.98
CA ALA A 244 8.87 -6.45 -12.82
C ALA A 244 7.79 -5.68 -13.61
N PRO A 245 7.30 -4.55 -13.09
CA PRO A 245 6.40 -3.72 -13.85
C PRO A 245 7.19 -3.17 -15.04
N THR A 246 6.73 -3.47 -16.25
CA THR A 246 7.15 -2.71 -17.43
C THR A 246 6.59 -1.31 -17.24
N ILE A 247 7.39 -0.40 -16.70
CA ILE A 247 7.12 1.02 -16.83
C ILE A 247 7.35 1.26 -18.32
N PRO A 248 6.31 1.58 -19.12
CA PRO A 248 6.58 2.06 -20.47
C PRO A 248 7.48 3.28 -20.26
N MET A 249 8.76 3.17 -20.63
CA MET A 249 9.64 4.32 -20.56
C MET A 249 8.98 5.38 -21.43
N PRO A 250 8.82 6.62 -20.93
CA PRO A 250 8.58 7.73 -21.82
C PRO A 250 9.60 7.64 -22.96
N GLU A 251 9.16 7.86 -24.19
CA GLU A 251 10.00 7.69 -25.39
C GLU A 251 11.36 8.40 -25.26
N PHE A 252 11.39 9.56 -24.60
CA PHE A 252 12.63 10.29 -24.31
C PHE A 252 13.57 9.54 -23.35
N MET A 253 13.07 8.86 -22.33
CA MET A 253 13.90 8.03 -21.42
C MET A 253 14.42 6.79 -22.16
N GLU A 254 13.63 6.25 -23.08
CA GLU A 254 14.07 5.14 -23.93
C GLU A 254 15.23 5.57 -24.83
N GLN A 255 15.14 6.76 -25.44
CA GLN A 255 16.23 7.36 -26.21
C GLN A 255 17.48 7.62 -25.35
N ILE A 256 17.32 8.15 -24.13
CA ILE A 256 18.45 8.38 -23.20
C ILE A 256 19.08 7.04 -22.79
N CYS A 257 18.29 6.03 -22.45
CA CYS A 257 18.80 4.71 -22.10
C CYS A 257 19.46 4.00 -23.29
N ALA A 258 18.91 4.15 -24.50
CA ALA A 258 19.53 3.65 -25.72
C ALA A 258 20.87 4.34 -25.97
N GLY A 259 20.92 5.67 -25.82
CA GLY A 259 22.13 6.48 -25.91
C GLY A 259 23.18 6.12 -24.85
N ALA A 260 22.76 5.87 -23.61
CA ALA A 260 23.67 5.46 -22.54
C ALA A 260 24.21 4.03 -22.76
N ARG A 261 23.40 3.10 -23.29
CA ARG A 261 23.86 1.77 -23.67
C ARG A 261 24.85 1.84 -24.83
N SER A 262 24.55 2.62 -25.87
CA SER A 262 25.46 2.81 -27.01
C SER A 262 26.75 3.52 -26.58
N ALA A 263 26.67 4.50 -25.67
CA ALA A 263 27.84 5.16 -25.09
C ALA A 263 28.73 4.18 -24.31
N GLY A 264 28.13 3.23 -23.58
CA GLY A 264 28.87 2.15 -22.93
C GLY A 264 29.61 1.25 -23.92
N TYR A 265 28.97 0.90 -25.05
CA TYR A 265 29.64 0.16 -26.13
C TYR A 265 30.75 0.98 -26.79
N VAL A 266 30.52 2.26 -27.04
CA VAL A 266 31.49 3.21 -27.59
C VAL A 266 32.71 3.35 -26.68
N MET A 267 32.51 3.53 -25.37
CA MET A 267 33.60 3.63 -24.39
C MET A 267 34.31 2.29 -24.14
N ALA A 268 33.67 1.17 -24.44
CA ALA A 268 34.27 -0.16 -24.33
C ALA A 268 35.00 -0.61 -25.60
N MET A 269 34.85 0.09 -26.74
CA MET A 269 35.69 -0.16 -27.90
C MET A 269 37.13 0.22 -27.56
N ALA A 270 38.06 -0.68 -27.86
CA ALA A 270 39.48 -0.36 -27.76
C ALA A 270 39.76 0.85 -28.65
N TRP A 271 40.45 1.85 -28.09
CA TRP A 271 40.77 3.14 -28.73
C TRP A 271 41.66 3.00 -29.98
N GLU A 272 41.96 1.78 -30.42
CA GLU A 272 42.84 1.47 -31.56
C GLU A 272 42.13 1.47 -32.92
N THR A 273 40.89 1.95 -33.00
CA THR A 273 40.22 2.11 -34.30
C THR A 273 40.62 3.44 -34.94
N ASP A 274 41.69 3.42 -35.74
CA ASP A 274 42.18 4.53 -36.59
C ASP A 274 41.20 4.91 -37.72
N GLU A 275 39.91 4.61 -37.60
CA GLU A 275 38.93 4.80 -38.66
C GLU A 275 38.29 6.20 -38.54
N PRO A 276 38.69 7.20 -39.36
CA PRO A 276 38.27 8.60 -39.20
C PRO A 276 36.75 8.80 -39.32
N ALA A 277 36.06 7.87 -39.99
CA ALA A 277 34.60 7.89 -40.12
C ALA A 277 33.86 7.66 -38.79
N LEU A 278 34.43 6.87 -37.87
CA LEU A 278 33.84 6.62 -36.55
C LEU A 278 34.01 7.83 -35.63
N THR A 279 35.15 8.52 -35.75
CA THR A 279 35.45 9.74 -35.00
C THR A 279 34.49 10.88 -35.34
N ASP A 280 34.19 11.07 -36.62
CA ASP A 280 33.23 12.10 -37.06
C ASP A 280 31.80 11.82 -36.56
N VAL A 281 31.37 10.54 -36.55
CA VAL A 281 30.06 10.16 -36.00
C VAL A 281 30.00 10.43 -34.49
N MET A 282 31.07 10.15 -33.74
CA MET A 282 31.13 10.42 -32.30
C MET A 282 31.19 11.91 -31.94
N ILE A 283 31.76 12.75 -32.81
CA ILE A 283 31.79 14.22 -32.60
C ILE A 283 30.44 14.85 -32.97
N SER A 284 29.68 14.24 -33.88
CA SER A 284 28.39 14.76 -34.36
C SER A 284 27.16 14.33 -33.54
N ALA A 285 27.28 13.35 -32.65
CA ALA A 285 26.22 12.81 -31.80
C ALA A 285 26.20 13.48 -30.41
#